data_AF-A0A2G6DMT1-F1
#
_entry.id   AF-A0A2G6DMT1-F1
#
_cell.length_a   1.000
_cell.length_b   1.000
_cell.length_c   1.000
_cell.angle_alpha   90.00
_cell.angle_beta   90.00
_cell.angle_gamma   90.00
#
_symmetry.space_group_name_H-M   'P 1'
#
loop_
_entity.id
_entity.type
_entity.pdbx_description
1 polymer ?
#
loop_
_entity_poly.entity_id
_entity_poly.type
_entity_poly.pdbx_seq_one_letter_code
_entity_poly.pdbx_strand_id
1 'polypeptide(L)'
;MVASAYGDEAATFGADYVIPRPFDPRLITRIAPAVAKAAMDSGVATRPIQDWEVYKEKLYQFVYKTNLFMKPIFNKAKANKKRIVLAEGEEVKALQATQEIVSMGLAYPILIGRQTFIEEQIQKLGLHLEVGKDFELINNENNPYYEECWKCYYNKMKRKGITPAIAQRVMLSNTTAIASALVDLGYADGLVCGLFGSYGKHLASIKDVLGLREGVKTPAALNSLVLSSGNVFLTDTYVNPNPTAEEIAEITLMAAEEVCRFGIKPKVALLSHSNYGSSDQLGAPKMRKALELVNQADPNLMIDGEMHGDLALSEELRQDVMPDSPLKGSANLLVMPNLEAARISYNLLRGTTTAITRSKSS
;
A
#
# COMPACT_ATOMS: atom_id res chain seq x y z
N MET A 1 14.98 8.71 -3.85
CA MET A 1 14.66 10.16 -3.75
C MET A 1 15.88 10.99 -3.33
N VAL A 2 17.06 10.71 -3.94
CA VAL A 2 18.33 11.43 -3.70
C VAL A 2 18.98 11.85 -5.04
N ALA A 3 18.72 11.11 -6.12
CA ALA A 3 19.23 11.41 -7.46
C ALA A 3 18.64 12.68 -8.11
N SER A 4 17.42 13.11 -7.74
CA SER A 4 16.76 14.24 -8.44
C SER A 4 17.20 15.62 -7.94
N ALA A 5 18.03 15.70 -6.89
CA ALA A 5 18.50 16.96 -6.32
C ALA A 5 19.97 17.29 -6.68
N TYR A 6 20.71 16.31 -7.23
CA TYR A 6 22.10 16.45 -7.62
C TYR A 6 22.27 15.79 -8.98
N GLY A 7 22.51 16.59 -10.02
CA GLY A 7 22.58 16.14 -11.41
C GLY A 7 23.55 14.98 -11.63
N ASP A 8 23.11 14.05 -12.48
CA ASP A 8 23.86 13.16 -13.39
C ASP A 8 25.22 12.54 -13.03
N GLU A 9 25.55 12.35 -11.75
CA GLU A 9 26.61 11.40 -11.37
C GLU A 9 26.13 10.46 -10.25
N ALA A 10 25.76 9.25 -10.66
CA ALA A 10 25.52 8.12 -9.77
C ALA A 10 26.86 7.68 -9.15
N ALA A 11 27.20 8.25 -7.99
CA ALA A 11 28.38 7.84 -7.23
C ALA A 11 28.13 6.46 -6.59
N THR A 12 28.77 5.43 -7.14
CA THR A 12 28.94 4.11 -6.52
C THR A 12 29.82 4.20 -5.27
N PHE A 13 29.50 3.44 -4.22
CA PHE A 13 30.35 3.34 -3.04
C PHE A 13 31.72 2.76 -3.42
N GLY A 14 32.78 3.50 -3.10
CA GLY A 14 34.19 3.14 -3.32
C GLY A 14 35.08 3.90 -2.35
N ALA A 15 36.41 3.71 -2.46
CA ALA A 15 37.40 4.33 -1.58
C ALA A 15 37.30 5.87 -1.53
N ASP A 16 36.66 6.49 -2.52
CA ASP A 16 36.47 7.93 -2.65
C ASP A 16 35.15 8.46 -2.06
N TYR A 17 34.29 7.62 -1.47
CA TYR A 17 33.02 8.03 -0.86
C TYR A 17 33.11 8.09 0.68
N VAL A 18 33.88 9.06 1.18
CA VAL A 18 34.22 9.17 2.62
C VAL A 18 33.14 9.89 3.45
N ILE A 19 32.31 10.74 2.83
CA ILE A 19 31.30 11.55 3.54
C ILE A 19 29.90 11.25 2.98
N PRO A 20 29.01 10.60 3.76
CA PRO A 20 27.67 10.35 3.30
C PRO A 20 26.84 11.63 3.24
N ARG A 21 25.98 11.74 2.23
CA ARG A 21 25.24 12.97 1.92
C ARG A 21 24.28 13.38 3.06
N PRO A 22 24.04 14.69 3.28
CA PRO A 22 23.37 15.23 4.47
C PRO A 22 21.92 14.77 4.70
N PHE A 23 21.29 14.14 3.71
CA PHE A 23 19.88 13.75 3.71
C PHE A 23 19.66 12.24 3.56
N ASP A 24 20.66 11.41 3.85
CA ASP A 24 20.46 9.97 3.97
C ASP A 24 19.51 9.68 5.15
N PRO A 25 18.33 9.05 4.94
CA PRO A 25 17.39 8.73 6.01
C PRO A 25 17.98 7.86 7.12
N ARG A 26 19.09 7.15 6.85
CA ARG A 26 19.81 6.34 7.85
C ARG A 26 20.70 7.17 8.77
N LEU A 27 20.98 8.42 8.40
CA LEU A 27 21.89 9.31 9.13
C LEU A 27 21.17 10.43 9.86
N ILE A 28 19.94 10.76 9.50
CA ILE A 28 19.17 11.84 10.12
C ILE A 28 19.01 11.66 11.64
N THR A 29 18.92 10.43 12.15
CA THR A 29 18.82 10.14 13.59
C THR A 29 20.13 10.31 14.35
N ARG A 30 21.26 10.42 13.65
CA ARG A 30 22.58 10.63 14.24
C ARG A 30 23.12 12.04 13.98
N ILE A 31 22.95 12.54 12.75
CA ILE A 31 23.41 13.84 12.31
C ILE A 31 22.50 14.96 12.84
N ALA A 32 21.18 14.83 12.76
CA ALA A 32 20.29 15.92 13.20
C ALA A 32 20.43 16.24 14.71
N PRO A 33 20.55 15.25 15.63
CA PRO A 33 20.87 15.55 17.02
C PRO A 33 22.26 16.17 17.21
N ALA A 34 23.26 15.73 16.45
CA ALA A 34 24.62 16.28 16.55
C ALA A 34 24.69 17.74 16.09
N VAL A 35 24.01 18.08 15.00
CA VAL A 35 23.90 19.45 14.49
C VAL A 35 23.10 20.33 15.45
N ALA A 36 21.98 19.83 15.99
CA ALA A 36 21.19 20.55 16.98
C ALA A 36 22.01 20.83 18.26
N LYS A 37 22.84 19.87 18.69
CA LYS A 37 23.72 20.05 19.85
C LYS A 37 24.79 21.10 19.56
N ALA A 38 25.46 21.03 18.41
CA ALA A 38 26.44 22.04 18.00
C ALA A 38 25.82 23.45 17.90
N ALA A 39 24.57 23.57 17.43
CA ALA A 39 23.85 24.84 17.40
C ALA A 39 23.51 25.38 18.81
N MET A 40 23.24 24.50 19.78
CA MET A 40 23.05 24.90 21.17
C MET A 40 24.37 25.33 21.82
N ASP A 41 25.44 24.54 21.61
CA ASP A 41 26.77 24.82 22.16
C ASP A 41 27.38 26.11 21.58
N SER A 42 27.06 26.46 20.33
CA SER A 42 27.47 27.72 19.70
C SER A 42 26.56 28.91 19.99
N GLY A 43 25.48 28.74 20.76
CA GLY A 43 24.58 29.82 21.17
C GLY A 43 23.66 30.36 20.08
N VAL A 44 23.65 29.76 18.88
CA VAL A 44 22.79 30.19 17.76
C VAL A 44 21.38 29.59 17.82
N ALA A 45 21.14 28.63 18.73
CA ALA A 45 19.85 27.96 18.87
C ALA A 45 18.78 28.87 19.51
N THR A 46 17.74 29.20 18.74
CA THR A 46 16.59 29.99 19.22
C THR A 46 15.55 29.18 19.98
N ARG A 47 15.60 27.84 19.91
CA ARG A 47 14.72 26.91 20.62
C ARG A 47 15.57 25.81 21.28
N PRO A 48 15.96 25.96 22.55
CA PRO A 48 16.78 24.98 23.23
C PRO A 48 16.02 23.66 23.47
N ILE A 49 16.70 22.54 23.25
CA ILE A 49 16.17 21.20 23.50
C ILE A 49 16.41 20.85 24.97
N GLN A 50 15.34 20.67 25.74
CA GLN A 50 15.42 20.35 27.17
C GLN A 50 15.59 18.86 27.44
N ASP A 51 14.94 18.02 26.63
CA ASP A 51 15.01 16.56 26.73
C ASP A 51 15.49 15.97 25.40
N TRP A 52 16.73 15.47 25.41
CA TRP A 52 17.38 14.91 24.25
C TRP A 52 16.86 13.52 23.88
N GLU A 53 16.35 12.75 24.84
CA GLU A 53 15.77 11.44 24.56
C GLU A 53 14.41 11.60 23.87
N VAL A 54 13.56 12.51 24.36
CA VAL A 54 12.30 12.87 23.69
C VAL A 54 12.54 13.47 22.31
N TYR A 55 13.60 14.27 22.13
CA TYR A 55 13.95 14.85 20.83
C TYR A 55 14.40 13.80 19.82
N LYS A 56 15.29 12.89 20.21
CA LYS A 56 15.68 11.75 19.37
C LYS A 56 14.49 10.88 19.06
N GLU A 57 13.63 10.59 20.03
CA GLU A 57 12.43 9.78 19.83
C GLU A 57 11.47 10.43 18.85
N LYS A 58 11.27 11.76 18.92
CA LYS A 58 10.51 12.53 17.91
C LYS A 58 11.14 12.45 16.52
N LEU A 59 12.46 12.53 16.39
CA LEU A 59 13.15 12.34 15.11
C LEU A 59 13.01 10.92 14.58
N TYR A 60 13.12 9.91 15.44
CA TYR A 60 12.87 8.52 15.11
C TYR A 60 11.44 8.31 14.64
N GLN A 61 10.44 8.85 15.35
CA GLN A 61 9.05 8.80 14.94
C GLN A 61 8.83 9.56 13.62
N PHE A 62 9.49 10.69 13.39
CA PHE A 62 9.33 11.48 12.18
C PHE A 62 9.88 10.77 10.93
N VAL A 63 11.00 10.06 11.07
CA VAL A 63 11.72 9.42 9.95
C VAL A 63 11.26 7.98 9.75
N TYR A 64 10.85 7.30 10.82
CA TYR A 64 10.49 5.89 10.81
C TYR A 64 8.99 5.64 11.07
N LYS A 65 8.11 6.64 11.04
CA LYS A 65 6.65 6.44 11.27
C LYS A 65 6.05 5.34 10.39
N THR A 66 6.38 5.34 9.10
CA THR A 66 6.01 4.28 8.16
C THR A 66 6.71 2.95 8.48
N ASN A 67 7.98 2.99 8.90
CA ASN A 67 8.74 1.78 9.25
C ASN A 67 8.25 1.11 10.54
N LEU A 68 7.78 1.88 11.53
CA LEU A 68 7.17 1.35 12.76
C LEU A 68 5.81 0.72 12.47
N PHE A 69 4.99 1.37 11.62
CA PHE A 69 3.71 0.83 11.16
C PHE A 69 3.89 -0.48 10.37
N MET A 70 4.91 -0.57 9.52
CA MET A 70 5.18 -1.77 8.71
C MET A 70 5.95 -2.87 9.45
N LYS A 71 6.56 -2.58 10.62
CA LYS A 71 7.38 -3.53 11.38
C LYS A 71 6.67 -4.85 11.69
N PRO A 72 5.40 -4.89 12.14
CA PRO A 72 4.69 -6.15 12.37
C PRO A 72 4.54 -6.97 11.09
N ILE A 73 4.28 -6.32 9.96
CA ILE A 73 4.16 -6.97 8.64
C ILE A 73 5.50 -7.54 8.20
N PHE A 74 6.58 -6.78 8.32
CA PHE A 74 7.93 -7.24 7.99
C PHE A 74 8.36 -8.43 8.84
N ASN A 75 8.03 -8.44 10.14
CA ASN A 75 8.34 -9.56 11.02
C ASN A 75 7.59 -10.83 10.60
N LYS A 76 6.30 -10.72 10.26
CA LYS A 76 5.50 -11.84 9.74
C LYS A 76 6.06 -12.36 8.41
N ALA A 77 6.43 -11.47 7.49
CA ALA A 77 7.02 -11.83 6.20
C ALA A 77 8.36 -12.57 6.37
N LYS A 78 9.24 -12.08 7.25
CA LYS A 78 10.52 -12.75 7.57
C LYS A 78 10.33 -14.14 8.16
N ALA A 79 9.32 -14.33 9.02
CA ALA A 79 9.04 -15.60 9.67
C ALA A 79 8.49 -16.66 8.71
N ASN A 80 7.76 -16.24 7.67
CA ASN A 80 7.20 -17.11 6.65
C ASN A 80 7.39 -16.50 5.26
N LYS A 81 8.62 -16.59 4.75
CA LYS A 81 8.99 -15.98 3.46
C LYS A 81 8.20 -16.64 2.33
N LYS A 82 7.65 -15.79 1.47
CA LYS A 82 6.83 -16.17 0.32
C LYS A 82 7.53 -15.86 -1.00
N ARG A 83 7.18 -16.59 -2.06
CA ARG A 83 7.63 -16.33 -3.44
C ARG A 83 6.73 -15.26 -4.05
N ILE A 84 7.27 -14.08 -4.35
CA ILE A 84 6.49 -12.93 -4.80
C ILE A 84 6.92 -12.48 -6.19
N VAL A 85 6.00 -12.50 -7.14
CA VAL A 85 6.24 -12.06 -8.52
C VAL A 85 6.11 -10.54 -8.62
N LEU A 86 7.12 -9.88 -9.16
CA LEU A 86 7.04 -8.48 -9.58
C LEU A 86 6.85 -8.46 -11.10
N ALA A 87 5.61 -8.18 -11.53
CA ALA A 87 5.21 -8.33 -12.93
C ALA A 87 5.95 -7.38 -13.87
N GLU A 88 6.29 -6.18 -13.40
CA GLU A 88 7.05 -5.20 -14.18
C GLU A 88 8.53 -5.19 -13.76
N GLY A 89 9.22 -6.34 -13.86
CA GLY A 89 10.58 -6.54 -13.36
C GLY A 89 11.65 -5.68 -14.04
N GLU A 90 11.38 -5.19 -15.25
CA GLU A 90 12.25 -4.26 -16.00
C GLU A 90 12.24 -2.83 -15.43
N GLU A 91 11.26 -2.48 -14.58
CA GLU A 91 11.13 -1.12 -14.05
C GLU A 91 12.12 -0.82 -12.92
N VAL A 92 12.68 0.39 -12.94
CA VAL A 92 13.64 0.86 -11.92
C VAL A 92 13.10 0.69 -10.50
N LYS A 93 11.81 0.98 -10.30
CA LYS A 93 11.15 0.83 -8.99
C LYS A 93 11.04 -0.64 -8.55
N ALA A 94 10.81 -1.56 -9.48
CA ALA A 94 10.76 -2.99 -9.18
C ALA A 94 12.15 -3.51 -8.78
N LEU A 95 13.20 -3.10 -9.49
CA LEU A 95 14.58 -3.47 -9.15
C LEU A 95 15.03 -2.92 -7.78
N GLN A 96 14.70 -1.66 -7.49
CA GLN A 96 14.95 -1.07 -6.17
C GLN A 96 14.18 -1.78 -5.05
N ALA A 97 12.91 -2.12 -5.28
CA ALA A 97 12.13 -2.89 -4.33
C ALA A 97 12.73 -4.30 -4.11
N THR A 98 13.23 -4.92 -5.18
CA THR A 98 13.90 -6.24 -5.11
C THR A 98 15.14 -6.17 -4.22
N GLN A 99 15.99 -5.15 -4.38
CA GLN A 99 17.15 -4.94 -3.50
C GLN A 99 16.73 -4.88 -2.02
N GLU A 100 15.70 -4.11 -1.69
CA GLU A 100 15.22 -3.99 -0.31
C GLU A 100 14.61 -5.31 0.21
N ILE A 101 13.80 -6.00 -0.61
CA ILE A 101 13.22 -7.30 -0.27
C ILE A 101 14.31 -8.32 0.07
N VAL A 102 15.36 -8.40 -0.74
CA VAL A 102 16.49 -9.32 -0.56
C VAL A 102 17.32 -8.90 0.66
N SER A 103 17.71 -7.63 0.74
CA SER A 103 18.57 -7.11 1.81
C SER A 103 17.93 -7.26 3.19
N MET A 104 16.61 -7.07 3.27
CA MET A 104 15.85 -7.25 4.50
C MET A 104 15.41 -8.71 4.72
N GLY A 105 15.50 -9.58 3.70
CA GLY A 105 15.08 -10.97 3.74
C GLY A 105 13.57 -11.14 3.91
N LEU A 106 12.76 -10.37 3.18
CA LEU A 106 11.30 -10.35 3.34
C LEU A 106 10.57 -11.43 2.54
N ALA A 107 11.07 -11.78 1.36
CA ALA A 107 10.44 -12.68 0.41
C ALA A 107 11.49 -13.27 -0.55
N TYR A 108 11.07 -14.23 -1.38
CA TYR A 108 11.82 -14.71 -2.54
C TYR A 108 11.26 -14.04 -3.80
N PRO A 109 11.88 -12.95 -4.29
CA PRO A 109 11.35 -12.22 -5.44
C PRO A 109 11.52 -13.01 -6.74
N ILE A 110 10.51 -12.91 -7.60
CA ILE A 110 10.52 -13.42 -8.97
C ILE A 110 10.26 -12.23 -9.90
N LEU A 111 11.17 -11.93 -10.83
CA LEU A 111 11.02 -10.84 -11.77
C LEU A 111 10.56 -11.36 -13.13
N ILE A 112 9.61 -10.65 -13.75
CA ILE A 112 9.25 -10.89 -15.15
C ILE A 112 9.92 -9.82 -16.02
N GLY A 113 10.71 -10.26 -17.01
CA GLY A 113 11.39 -9.34 -17.92
C GLY A 113 12.55 -9.99 -18.68
N ARG A 114 13.13 -9.24 -19.61
CA ARG A 114 14.30 -9.68 -20.38
C ARG A 114 15.56 -9.60 -19.53
N GLN A 115 16.33 -10.69 -19.55
CA GLN A 115 17.53 -10.83 -18.73
C GLN A 115 18.54 -9.72 -18.97
N THR A 116 18.92 -9.49 -20.23
CA THR A 116 19.92 -8.49 -20.62
C THR A 116 19.53 -7.10 -20.12
N PHE A 117 18.26 -6.72 -20.29
CA PHE A 117 17.76 -5.42 -19.85
C PHE A 117 17.79 -5.27 -18.32
N ILE A 118 17.39 -6.31 -17.57
CA ILE A 118 17.42 -6.29 -16.11
C ILE A 118 18.86 -6.20 -15.59
N GLU A 119 19.79 -6.98 -16.14
CA GLU A 119 21.20 -6.98 -15.73
C GLU A 119 21.88 -5.63 -16.03
N GLU A 120 21.66 -5.06 -17.21
CA GLU A 120 22.14 -3.71 -17.57
C GLU A 120 21.61 -2.65 -16.60
N GLN A 121 20.31 -2.72 -16.25
CA GLN A 121 19.70 -1.78 -15.32
C GLN A 121 20.18 -1.95 -13.89
N ILE A 122 20.42 -3.19 -13.43
CA ILE A 122 21.04 -3.47 -12.13
C ILE A 122 22.42 -2.82 -12.04
N GLN A 123 23.26 -3.00 -13.07
CA GLN A 123 24.59 -2.38 -13.14
C GLN A 123 24.50 -0.85 -13.15
N LYS A 124 23.65 -0.28 -14.00
CA LYS A 124 23.46 1.18 -14.12
C LYS A 124 22.99 1.82 -12.82
N LEU A 125 22.15 1.11 -12.05
CA LEU A 125 21.61 1.58 -10.78
C LEU A 125 22.56 1.31 -9.60
N GLY A 126 23.66 0.60 -9.81
CA GLY A 126 24.59 0.19 -8.75
C GLY A 126 23.96 -0.75 -7.72
N LEU A 127 23.04 -1.61 -8.16
CA LEU A 127 22.38 -2.59 -7.29
C LEU A 127 23.24 -3.85 -7.15
N HIS A 128 23.19 -4.47 -5.99
CA HIS A 128 23.91 -5.71 -5.67
C HIS A 128 22.93 -6.88 -5.72
N LEU A 129 22.54 -7.26 -6.93
CA LEU A 129 21.57 -8.32 -7.20
C LEU A 129 22.11 -9.26 -8.29
N GLU A 130 22.02 -10.57 -8.03
CA GLU A 130 22.42 -11.64 -8.95
C GLU A 130 21.21 -12.52 -9.30
N VAL A 131 20.97 -12.72 -10.60
CA VAL A 131 19.93 -13.62 -11.11
C VAL A 131 20.21 -15.07 -10.64
N GLY A 132 19.17 -15.77 -10.17
CA GLY A 132 19.25 -17.15 -9.69
C GLY A 132 19.76 -17.31 -8.26
N LYS A 133 20.33 -16.26 -7.67
CA LYS A 133 20.76 -16.22 -6.26
C LYS A 133 19.86 -15.34 -5.41
N ASP A 134 19.68 -14.09 -5.81
CA ASP A 134 18.90 -13.10 -5.06
C ASP A 134 17.44 -13.05 -5.51
N PHE A 135 17.17 -13.36 -6.78
CA PHE A 135 15.84 -13.42 -7.36
C PHE A 135 15.77 -14.43 -8.50
N GLU A 136 14.58 -14.96 -8.76
CA GLU A 136 14.30 -15.79 -9.94
C GLU A 136 13.87 -14.90 -11.11
N LEU A 137 14.24 -15.26 -12.33
CA LEU A 137 13.88 -14.51 -13.53
C LEU A 137 12.98 -15.34 -14.45
N ILE A 138 11.83 -14.78 -14.80
CA ILE A 138 10.94 -15.30 -15.84
C ILE A 138 11.09 -14.41 -17.07
N ASN A 139 11.80 -14.91 -18.08
CA ASN A 139 11.95 -14.22 -19.35
C ASN A 139 10.72 -14.46 -20.23
N ASN A 140 10.05 -13.39 -20.68
CA ASN A 140 8.87 -13.48 -21.54
C ASN A 140 9.14 -14.25 -22.85
N GLU A 141 10.35 -14.14 -23.39
CA GLU A 141 10.74 -14.78 -24.65
C GLU A 141 11.12 -16.25 -24.46
N ASN A 142 11.53 -16.63 -23.25
CA ASN A 142 11.98 -17.98 -22.91
C ASN A 142 11.47 -18.39 -21.52
N ASN A 143 10.15 -18.40 -21.35
CA ASN A 143 9.52 -18.79 -20.10
C ASN A 143 9.40 -20.33 -20.05
N PRO A 144 10.09 -21.02 -19.11
CA PRO A 144 10.02 -22.48 -19.00
C PRO A 144 8.60 -22.98 -18.69
N TYR A 145 7.77 -22.14 -18.05
CA TYR A 145 6.39 -22.44 -17.69
C TYR A 145 5.38 -21.98 -18.75
N TYR A 146 5.83 -21.54 -19.93
CA TYR A 146 4.97 -20.93 -20.94
C TYR A 146 3.78 -21.83 -21.31
N GLU A 147 4.03 -23.12 -21.54
CA GLU A 147 2.99 -24.06 -21.94
C GLU A 147 1.91 -24.23 -20.87
N GLU A 148 2.32 -24.37 -19.62
CA GLU A 148 1.40 -24.47 -18.48
C GLU A 148 0.63 -23.17 -18.26
N CYS A 149 1.29 -22.03 -18.37
CA CYS A 149 0.69 -20.71 -18.21
C CYS A 149 -0.42 -20.46 -19.23
N TRP A 150 -0.18 -20.70 -20.53
CA TRP A 150 -1.21 -20.43 -21.54
C TRP A 150 -2.35 -21.43 -21.48
N LYS A 151 -2.09 -22.70 -21.12
CA LYS A 151 -3.14 -23.70 -20.89
C LYS A 151 -3.98 -23.35 -19.66
N CYS A 152 -3.37 -22.89 -18.58
CA CYS A 152 -4.06 -22.39 -17.40
C CYS A 152 -5.01 -21.23 -17.78
N TYR A 153 -4.48 -20.21 -18.43
CA TYR A 153 -5.25 -19.05 -18.89
C TYR A 153 -6.40 -19.47 -19.82
N TYR A 154 -6.12 -20.31 -20.82
CA TYR A 154 -7.13 -20.81 -21.75
C TYR A 154 -8.24 -21.58 -21.02
N ASN A 155 -7.90 -22.46 -20.08
CA ASN A 155 -8.89 -23.25 -19.35
C ASN A 155 -9.88 -22.38 -18.56
N LYS A 156 -9.40 -21.28 -17.98
CA LYS A 156 -10.22 -20.32 -17.25
C LYS A 156 -11.05 -19.42 -18.18
N MET A 157 -10.50 -19.10 -19.35
CA MET A 157 -11.06 -18.06 -20.24
C MET A 157 -11.76 -18.59 -21.50
N LYS A 158 -11.72 -19.90 -21.80
CA LYS A 158 -12.32 -20.49 -23.01
C LYS A 158 -13.81 -20.23 -23.15
N ARG A 159 -14.55 -20.13 -22.04
CA ARG A 159 -15.98 -19.78 -22.03
C ARG A 159 -16.26 -18.28 -22.16
N LYS A 160 -15.22 -17.44 -22.10
CA LYS A 160 -15.25 -15.99 -22.37
C LYS A 160 -14.70 -15.66 -23.78
N GLY A 161 -14.66 -16.64 -24.69
CA GLY A 161 -14.27 -16.43 -26.08
C GLY A 161 -12.75 -16.44 -26.37
N ILE A 162 -11.91 -16.77 -25.38
CA ILE A 162 -10.47 -16.89 -25.60
C ILE A 162 -10.15 -18.20 -26.32
N THR A 163 -9.51 -18.10 -27.49
CA THR A 163 -8.97 -19.24 -28.25
C THR A 163 -7.56 -19.60 -27.77
N PRO A 164 -7.04 -20.80 -28.08
CA PRO A 164 -5.66 -21.16 -27.75
C PRO A 164 -4.63 -20.17 -28.29
N ALA A 165 -4.80 -19.69 -29.54
CA ALA A 165 -3.92 -18.70 -30.14
C ALA A 165 -3.93 -17.35 -29.39
N ILE A 166 -5.10 -16.92 -28.91
CA ILE A 166 -5.20 -15.71 -28.09
C ILE A 166 -4.52 -15.93 -26.74
N ALA A 167 -4.76 -17.07 -26.09
CA ALA A 167 -4.13 -17.39 -24.80
C ALA A 167 -2.60 -17.38 -24.87
N GLN A 168 -2.04 -18.01 -25.90
CA GLN A 168 -0.60 -17.98 -26.21
C GLN A 168 -0.09 -16.54 -26.33
N ARG A 169 -0.75 -15.70 -27.13
CA ARG A 169 -0.36 -14.29 -27.32
C ARG A 169 -0.42 -13.47 -26.03
N VAL A 170 -1.41 -13.72 -25.18
CA VAL A 170 -1.53 -13.03 -23.88
C VAL A 170 -0.36 -13.41 -22.97
N MET A 171 0.01 -14.69 -22.91
CA MET A 171 1.14 -15.17 -22.10
C MET A 171 2.53 -14.78 -22.63
N LEU A 172 2.63 -14.16 -23.81
CA LEU A 172 3.87 -13.58 -24.33
C LEU A 172 4.01 -12.09 -24.00
N SER A 173 2.91 -11.38 -23.75
CA SER A 173 2.92 -9.91 -23.74
C SER A 173 2.31 -9.26 -22.50
N ASN A 174 1.43 -9.95 -21.76
CA ASN A 174 0.79 -9.41 -20.57
C ASN A 174 1.46 -9.96 -19.32
N THR A 175 2.40 -9.21 -18.77
CA THR A 175 3.16 -9.60 -17.56
C THR A 175 2.29 -9.84 -16.33
N THR A 176 1.17 -9.12 -16.19
CA THR A 176 0.23 -9.35 -15.09
C THR A 176 -0.51 -10.68 -15.24
N ALA A 177 -0.89 -11.04 -16.47
CA ALA A 177 -1.53 -12.32 -16.74
C ALA A 177 -0.53 -13.49 -16.55
N ILE A 178 0.73 -13.31 -16.96
CA ILE A 178 1.82 -14.27 -16.69
C ILE A 178 2.01 -14.44 -15.18
N ALA A 179 2.18 -13.34 -14.42
CA ALA A 179 2.32 -13.36 -12.97
C ALA A 179 1.13 -14.06 -12.28
N SER A 180 -0.09 -13.79 -12.75
CA SER A 180 -1.30 -14.41 -12.20
C SER A 180 -1.33 -15.92 -12.48
N ALA A 181 -0.89 -16.35 -13.66
CA ALA A 181 -0.82 -17.77 -14.00
C ALA A 181 0.24 -18.50 -13.16
N LEU A 182 1.40 -17.88 -12.92
CA LEU A 182 2.44 -18.43 -12.05
C LEU A 182 1.94 -18.63 -10.61
N VAL A 183 1.14 -17.68 -10.09
CA VAL A 183 0.53 -17.83 -8.77
C VAL A 183 -0.51 -18.96 -8.75
N ASP A 184 -1.39 -19.02 -9.76
CA ASP A 184 -2.43 -20.05 -9.83
C ASP A 184 -1.85 -21.47 -9.96
N LEU A 185 -0.73 -21.61 -10.68
CA LEU A 185 -0.01 -22.87 -10.86
C LEU A 185 0.88 -23.24 -9.66
N GLY A 186 0.98 -22.39 -8.64
CA GLY A 186 1.79 -22.65 -7.44
C GLY A 186 3.29 -22.39 -7.61
N TYR A 187 3.71 -21.77 -8.71
CA TYR A 187 5.10 -21.32 -8.90
C TYR A 187 5.41 -20.06 -8.07
N ALA A 188 4.39 -19.34 -7.62
CA ALA A 188 4.49 -18.21 -6.71
C ALA A 188 3.35 -18.17 -5.68
N ASP A 189 3.56 -17.49 -4.56
CA ASP A 189 2.57 -17.31 -3.49
C ASP A 189 1.77 -16.00 -3.64
N GLY A 190 2.26 -15.05 -4.44
CA GLY A 190 1.62 -13.75 -4.65
C GLY A 190 2.28 -12.95 -5.75
N LEU A 191 1.64 -11.84 -6.15
CA LEU A 191 2.14 -10.94 -7.18
C LEU A 191 1.94 -9.48 -6.81
N VAL A 192 2.81 -8.63 -7.36
CA VAL A 192 2.71 -7.16 -7.34
C VAL A 192 2.84 -6.67 -8.78
N CYS A 193 1.92 -5.81 -9.19
CA CYS A 193 1.88 -5.22 -10.53
C CYS A 193 1.36 -3.78 -10.50
N GLY A 194 1.33 -3.13 -11.67
CA GLY A 194 0.72 -1.81 -11.84
C GLY A 194 1.68 -0.63 -11.70
N LEU A 195 2.98 -0.83 -11.96
CA LEU A 195 3.93 0.28 -12.11
C LEU A 195 3.64 1.15 -13.35
N PHE A 196 3.05 0.55 -14.38
CA PHE A 196 2.47 1.23 -15.54
C PHE A 196 1.08 0.66 -15.84
N GLY A 197 0.36 1.24 -16.79
CA GLY A 197 -0.98 0.76 -17.17
C GLY A 197 -2.09 1.26 -16.24
N SER A 198 -3.33 0.87 -16.56
CA SER A 198 -4.49 1.28 -15.76
C SER A 198 -4.85 0.22 -14.73
N TYR A 199 -5.18 0.67 -13.51
CA TYR A 199 -5.58 -0.18 -12.40
C TYR A 199 -6.66 -1.20 -12.80
N GLY A 200 -7.68 -0.77 -13.54
CA GLY A 200 -8.76 -1.63 -14.01
C GLY A 200 -8.31 -2.76 -14.95
N LYS A 201 -7.29 -2.53 -15.80
CA LYS A 201 -6.74 -3.57 -16.69
C LYS A 201 -5.98 -4.65 -15.92
N HIS A 202 -5.18 -4.22 -14.92
CA HIS A 202 -4.49 -5.16 -14.04
C HIS A 202 -5.47 -5.98 -13.22
N LEU A 203 -6.45 -5.32 -12.58
CA LEU A 203 -7.48 -6.00 -11.81
C LEU A 203 -8.29 -6.99 -12.66
N ALA A 204 -8.64 -6.63 -13.90
CA ALA A 204 -9.33 -7.54 -14.81
C ALA A 204 -8.48 -8.78 -15.11
N SER A 205 -7.19 -8.59 -15.42
CA SER A 205 -6.26 -9.70 -15.69
C SER A 205 -6.10 -10.63 -14.48
N ILE A 206 -5.99 -10.06 -13.28
CA ILE A 206 -5.93 -10.81 -12.01
C ILE A 206 -7.22 -11.60 -11.80
N LYS A 207 -8.39 -10.97 -11.94
CA LYS A 207 -9.69 -11.64 -11.74
C LYS A 207 -9.94 -12.75 -12.76
N ASP A 208 -9.48 -12.58 -13.99
CA ASP A 208 -9.64 -13.58 -15.05
C ASP A 208 -8.86 -14.87 -14.76
N VAL A 209 -7.76 -14.78 -14.00
CA VAL A 209 -6.91 -15.93 -13.67
C VAL A 209 -7.11 -16.41 -12.23
N LEU A 210 -6.94 -15.54 -11.23
CA LEU A 210 -7.00 -15.91 -9.81
C LEU A 210 -8.42 -15.89 -9.24
N GLY A 211 -9.34 -15.14 -9.85
CA GLY A 211 -10.70 -14.99 -9.35
C GLY A 211 -10.75 -14.23 -8.02
N LEU A 212 -11.75 -14.55 -7.20
CA LEU A 212 -11.95 -13.99 -5.86
C LEU A 212 -11.96 -15.13 -4.84
N ARG A 213 -11.71 -14.79 -3.56
CA ARG A 213 -11.88 -15.72 -2.45
C ARG A 213 -13.30 -16.28 -2.44
N GLU A 214 -13.46 -17.55 -2.11
CA GLU A 214 -14.77 -18.17 -1.97
C GLU A 214 -15.65 -17.37 -1.00
N GLY A 215 -16.92 -17.18 -1.38
CA GLY A 215 -17.88 -16.37 -0.63
C GLY A 215 -17.76 -14.86 -0.82
N VAL A 216 -16.68 -14.35 -1.43
CA VAL A 216 -16.48 -12.93 -1.73
C VAL A 216 -16.96 -12.60 -3.14
N LYS A 217 -17.79 -11.56 -3.27
CA LYS A 217 -18.33 -11.11 -4.57
C LYS A 217 -17.70 -9.81 -5.06
N THR A 218 -17.35 -8.92 -4.14
CA THR A 218 -16.97 -7.55 -4.46
C THR A 218 -15.53 -7.27 -4.02
N PRO A 219 -14.55 -7.27 -4.95
CA PRO A 219 -13.20 -6.85 -4.63
C PRO A 219 -13.20 -5.36 -4.30
N ALA A 220 -12.35 -4.93 -3.38
CA ALA A 220 -12.18 -3.52 -3.03
C ALA A 220 -10.73 -3.16 -2.76
N ALA A 221 -10.42 -1.87 -2.87
CA ALA A 221 -9.13 -1.34 -2.49
C ALA A 221 -9.17 -0.74 -1.09
N LEU A 222 -8.18 -1.09 -0.29
CA LEU A 222 -7.90 -0.47 1.01
C LEU A 222 -6.62 0.34 0.90
N ASN A 223 -6.67 1.62 1.27
CA ASN A 223 -5.51 2.48 1.32
C ASN A 223 -5.21 2.91 2.75
N SER A 224 -3.95 2.75 3.17
CA SER A 224 -3.47 3.25 4.46
C SER A 224 -2.75 4.58 4.28
N LEU A 225 -3.06 5.55 5.15
CA LEU A 225 -2.38 6.82 5.28
C LEU A 225 -1.81 6.96 6.69
N VAL A 226 -0.53 7.30 6.77
CA VAL A 226 0.15 7.60 8.03
C VAL A 226 0.08 9.11 8.26
N LEU A 227 -0.83 9.55 9.11
CA LEU A 227 -1.02 10.97 9.44
C LEU A 227 -0.24 11.34 10.72
N SER A 228 -0.16 12.63 11.01
CA SER A 228 0.37 13.11 12.29
C SER A 228 -0.49 12.65 13.47
N SER A 229 -1.81 12.60 13.28
CA SER A 229 -2.83 12.20 14.25
C SER A 229 -2.99 10.68 14.43
N GLY A 230 -2.45 9.87 13.52
CA GLY A 230 -2.58 8.42 13.56
C GLY A 230 -2.66 7.79 12.17
N ASN A 231 -2.76 6.47 12.13
CA ASN A 231 -2.94 5.75 10.87
C ASN A 231 -4.43 5.64 10.56
N VAL A 232 -4.79 5.97 9.32
CA VAL A 232 -6.17 5.89 8.83
C VAL A 232 -6.20 5.05 7.57
N PHE A 233 -7.16 4.13 7.53
CA PHE A 233 -7.45 3.28 6.38
C PHE A 233 -8.71 3.80 5.69
N LEU A 234 -8.70 3.81 4.36
CA LEU A 234 -9.81 4.29 3.53
C LEU A 234 -10.20 3.21 2.52
N THR A 235 -11.50 2.95 2.38
CA THR A 235 -12.05 2.04 1.38
C THR A 235 -13.41 2.54 0.86
N ASP A 236 -13.80 2.35 -0.40
CA ASP A 236 -13.05 1.77 -1.53
C ASP A 236 -12.60 2.86 -2.51
N THR A 237 -11.29 3.01 -2.67
CA THR A 237 -10.68 4.11 -3.42
C THR A 237 -10.41 3.81 -4.89
N TYR A 238 -10.59 2.58 -5.37
CA TYR A 238 -10.22 2.25 -6.76
C TYR A 238 -11.16 1.30 -7.52
N VAL A 239 -11.97 0.49 -6.84
CA VAL A 239 -12.64 -0.64 -7.52
C VAL A 239 -14.09 -0.36 -7.88
N ASN A 240 -14.92 0.04 -6.91
CA ASN A 240 -16.38 0.07 -7.05
C ASN A 240 -16.90 1.51 -7.15
N PRO A 241 -17.37 1.96 -8.34
CA PRO A 241 -17.83 3.34 -8.54
C PRO A 241 -18.97 3.74 -7.60
N ASN A 242 -20.02 2.91 -7.52
CA ASN A 242 -21.22 3.15 -6.74
C ASN A 242 -21.69 1.83 -6.10
N PRO A 243 -21.01 1.35 -5.06
CA PRO A 243 -21.34 0.06 -4.45
C PRO A 243 -22.73 0.10 -3.80
N THR A 244 -23.44 -1.03 -3.76
CA THR A 244 -24.71 -1.20 -3.01
C THR A 244 -24.46 -1.28 -1.49
N ALA A 245 -25.52 -1.31 -0.68
CA ALA A 245 -25.37 -1.45 0.77
C ALA A 245 -24.74 -2.80 1.15
N GLU A 246 -25.11 -3.87 0.46
CA GLU A 246 -24.56 -5.22 0.63
C GLU A 246 -23.07 -5.26 0.27
N GLU A 247 -22.70 -4.61 -0.84
CA GLU A 247 -21.29 -4.49 -1.23
C GLU A 247 -20.50 -3.68 -0.22
N ILE A 248 -21.03 -2.55 0.28
CA ILE A 248 -20.38 -1.77 1.33
C ILE A 248 -20.19 -2.59 2.60
N ALA A 249 -21.18 -3.40 2.99
CA ALA A 249 -21.07 -4.28 4.14
C ALA A 249 -19.97 -5.34 3.94
N GLU A 250 -19.93 -6.00 2.78
CA GLU A 250 -18.88 -6.98 2.45
C GLU A 250 -17.48 -6.34 2.45
N ILE A 251 -17.35 -5.16 1.82
CA ILE A 251 -16.12 -4.37 1.78
C ILE A 251 -15.67 -3.97 3.19
N THR A 252 -16.61 -3.56 4.04
CA THR A 252 -16.32 -3.14 5.42
C THR A 252 -15.73 -4.28 6.24
N LEU A 253 -16.33 -5.47 6.17
CA LEU A 253 -15.86 -6.66 6.89
C LEU A 253 -14.48 -7.10 6.38
N MET A 254 -14.26 -7.12 5.05
CA MET A 254 -12.95 -7.43 4.48
C MET A 254 -11.88 -6.42 4.88
N ALA A 255 -12.22 -5.12 4.87
CA ALA A 255 -11.30 -4.08 5.28
C ALA A 255 -10.96 -4.17 6.78
N ALA A 256 -11.93 -4.50 7.64
CA ALA A 256 -11.69 -4.75 9.05
C ALA A 256 -10.77 -5.95 9.29
N GLU A 257 -10.95 -7.05 8.54
CA GLU A 257 -10.06 -8.22 8.55
C GLU A 257 -8.61 -7.81 8.20
N GLU A 258 -8.44 -7.00 7.14
CA GLU A 258 -7.12 -6.52 6.72
C GLU A 258 -6.48 -5.59 7.75
N VAL A 259 -7.23 -4.68 8.38
CA VAL A 259 -6.72 -3.82 9.47
C VAL A 259 -6.22 -4.65 10.65
N CYS A 260 -6.91 -5.74 11.01
CA CYS A 260 -6.44 -6.69 12.01
C CYS A 260 -5.09 -7.34 11.65
N ARG A 261 -4.79 -7.55 10.36
CA ARG A 261 -3.50 -8.14 9.93
C ARG A 261 -2.31 -7.22 10.21
N PHE A 262 -2.52 -5.91 10.22
CA PHE A 262 -1.56 -4.90 10.70
C PHE A 262 -1.37 -4.90 12.22
N GLY A 263 -2.11 -5.72 12.96
CA GLY A 263 -2.09 -5.75 14.43
C GLY A 263 -2.86 -4.59 15.06
N ILE A 264 -3.78 -3.97 14.32
CA ILE A 264 -4.58 -2.83 14.75
C ILE A 264 -6.01 -3.29 14.95
N LYS A 265 -6.62 -2.92 16.08
CA LYS A 265 -8.05 -3.16 16.31
C LYS A 265 -8.86 -2.20 15.41
N PRO A 266 -9.75 -2.70 14.53
CA PRO A 266 -10.54 -1.86 13.66
C PRO A 266 -11.54 -1.02 14.47
N LYS A 267 -11.60 0.26 14.13
CA LYS A 267 -12.56 1.27 14.62
C LYS A 267 -13.17 1.91 13.39
N VAL A 268 -14.34 1.43 13.04
CA VAL A 268 -14.93 1.64 11.72
C VAL A 268 -15.94 2.79 11.77
N ALA A 269 -15.85 3.71 10.81
CA ALA A 269 -16.86 4.73 10.60
C ALA A 269 -17.39 4.64 9.16
N LEU A 270 -18.71 4.51 9.04
CA LEU A 270 -19.41 4.60 7.78
C LEU A 270 -19.70 6.07 7.47
N LEU A 271 -19.02 6.60 6.45
CA LEU A 271 -19.06 8.03 6.14
C LEU A 271 -20.20 8.40 5.20
N SER A 272 -20.76 9.58 5.41
CA SER A 272 -21.83 10.17 4.62
C SER A 272 -21.80 11.70 4.74
N HIS A 273 -22.61 12.38 3.91
CA HIS A 273 -22.96 13.80 4.10
C HIS A 273 -24.07 13.97 5.16
N SER A 274 -24.58 12.89 5.74
CA SER A 274 -25.58 12.86 6.81
C SER A 274 -24.93 12.46 8.13
N ASN A 275 -25.50 12.92 9.25
CA ASN A 275 -25.20 12.47 10.60
C ASN A 275 -26.44 11.78 11.17
N TYR A 276 -26.38 10.46 11.34
CA TYR A 276 -27.37 9.65 12.07
C TYR A 276 -28.83 9.94 11.68
N GLY A 277 -29.12 9.98 10.37
CA GLY A 277 -30.47 10.25 9.88
C GLY A 277 -30.82 11.72 9.67
N SER A 278 -29.86 12.65 9.80
CA SER A 278 -30.11 14.07 9.48
C SER A 278 -30.50 14.31 8.02
N SER A 279 -30.28 13.34 7.12
CA SER A 279 -30.71 13.35 5.73
C SER A 279 -31.03 11.95 5.21
N ASP A 280 -32.07 11.86 4.37
CA ASP A 280 -32.46 10.67 3.61
C ASP A 280 -32.05 10.73 2.12
N GLN A 281 -31.18 11.67 1.77
CA GLN A 281 -30.75 11.89 0.39
C GLN A 281 -29.45 11.14 0.06
N LEU A 282 -29.13 11.07 -1.24
CA LEU A 282 -27.84 10.58 -1.75
C LEU A 282 -27.46 9.19 -1.18
N GLY A 283 -26.26 9.07 -0.61
CA GLY A 283 -25.74 7.83 -0.07
C GLY A 283 -26.18 7.52 1.36
N ALA A 284 -26.91 8.39 2.06
CA ALA A 284 -27.16 8.24 3.50
C ALA A 284 -28.00 6.99 3.85
N PRO A 285 -29.15 6.71 3.20
CA PRO A 285 -29.91 5.48 3.48
C PRO A 285 -29.10 4.22 3.20
N LYS A 286 -28.24 4.26 2.18
CA LYS A 286 -27.36 3.17 1.80
C LYS A 286 -26.33 2.85 2.89
N MET A 287 -25.74 3.88 3.50
CA MET A 287 -24.76 3.70 4.59
C MET A 287 -25.43 3.15 5.86
N ARG A 288 -26.63 3.62 6.21
CA ARG A 288 -27.40 3.06 7.33
C ARG A 288 -27.74 1.59 7.10
N LYS A 289 -28.16 1.25 5.88
CA LYS A 289 -28.44 -0.15 5.53
C LYS A 289 -27.18 -1.02 5.63
N ALA A 290 -26.03 -0.51 5.20
CA ALA A 290 -24.77 -1.21 5.35
C ALA A 290 -24.41 -1.43 6.83
N LEU A 291 -24.66 -0.46 7.72
CA LEU A 291 -24.46 -0.63 9.16
C LEU A 291 -25.28 -1.79 9.72
N GLU A 292 -26.57 -1.86 9.38
CA GLU A 292 -27.43 -2.97 9.81
C GLU A 292 -26.87 -4.32 9.38
N LEU A 293 -26.44 -4.44 8.12
CA LEU A 293 -25.90 -5.68 7.56
C LEU A 293 -24.58 -6.08 8.23
N VAL A 294 -23.70 -5.11 8.50
CA VAL A 294 -22.43 -5.38 9.20
C VAL A 294 -22.70 -5.82 10.64
N ASN A 295 -23.60 -5.14 11.36
CA ASN A 295 -23.96 -5.52 12.73
C ASN A 295 -24.60 -6.92 12.81
N GLN A 296 -25.33 -7.34 11.78
CA GLN A 296 -25.85 -8.72 11.69
C GLN A 296 -24.75 -9.74 11.47
N ALA A 297 -23.73 -9.41 10.67
CA ALA A 297 -22.65 -10.32 10.31
C ALA A 297 -21.54 -10.40 11.38
N ASP A 298 -21.19 -9.27 12.00
CA ASP A 298 -20.21 -9.20 13.09
C ASP A 298 -20.68 -8.19 14.17
N PRO A 299 -21.50 -8.64 15.14
CA PRO A 299 -22.00 -7.79 16.22
C PRO A 299 -20.90 -7.23 17.16
N ASN A 300 -19.68 -7.78 17.11
CA ASN A 300 -18.58 -7.38 18.00
C ASN A 300 -17.68 -6.32 17.37
N LEU A 301 -17.86 -6.02 16.08
CA LEU A 301 -17.08 -5.01 15.38
C LEU A 301 -17.40 -3.63 15.97
N MET A 302 -16.37 -2.87 16.32
CA MET A 302 -16.53 -1.48 16.74
C MET A 302 -16.79 -0.63 15.49
N ILE A 303 -18.06 -0.45 15.15
CA ILE A 303 -18.52 0.27 13.97
C ILE A 303 -19.66 1.22 14.32
N ASP A 304 -19.72 2.36 13.64
CA ASP A 304 -20.87 3.26 13.71
C ASP A 304 -21.04 4.09 12.41
N GLY A 305 -22.19 4.75 12.28
CA GLY A 305 -22.54 5.65 11.19
C GLY A 305 -24.05 5.64 10.88
N GLU A 306 -24.50 6.29 9.82
CA GLU A 306 -23.71 7.12 8.92
C GLU A 306 -23.33 8.46 9.57
N MET A 307 -22.12 8.94 9.33
CA MET A 307 -21.64 10.19 9.93
C MET A 307 -20.70 10.97 9.02
N HIS A 308 -20.49 12.23 9.34
CA HIS A 308 -19.48 13.09 8.72
C HIS A 308 -18.07 12.66 9.15
N GLY A 309 -17.08 13.06 8.34
CA GLY A 309 -15.68 12.69 8.58
C GLY A 309 -15.06 13.31 9.83
N ASP A 310 -15.52 14.49 10.25
CA ASP A 310 -15.09 15.13 11.49
C ASP A 310 -15.57 14.37 12.74
N LEU A 311 -16.83 13.91 12.77
CA LEU A 311 -17.36 13.06 13.84
C LEU A 311 -16.67 11.69 13.89
N ALA A 312 -16.31 11.13 12.73
CA ALA A 312 -15.53 9.89 12.69
C ALA A 312 -14.15 10.06 13.33
N LEU A 313 -13.52 11.21 13.13
CA LEU A 313 -12.14 11.47 13.58
C LEU A 313 -12.06 12.07 14.99
N SER A 314 -13.13 12.67 15.50
CA SER A 314 -13.18 13.29 16.83
C SER A 314 -14.25 12.66 17.71
N GLU A 315 -13.84 11.98 18.79
CA GLU A 315 -14.76 11.41 19.77
C GLU A 315 -15.55 12.48 20.52
N GLU A 316 -14.93 13.61 20.84
CA GLU A 316 -15.58 14.74 21.53
C GLU A 316 -16.76 15.27 20.71
N LEU A 317 -16.53 15.62 19.45
CA LEU A 317 -17.60 16.09 18.55
C LEU A 317 -18.68 15.02 18.36
N ARG A 318 -18.28 13.75 18.30
CA ARG A 318 -19.23 12.64 18.15
C ARG A 318 -20.08 12.46 19.39
N GLN A 319 -19.55 12.64 20.59
CA GLN A 319 -20.31 12.54 21.84
C GLN A 319 -21.36 13.65 21.94
N ASP A 320 -21.09 14.85 21.42
CA ASP A 320 -22.07 15.94 21.38
C ASP A 320 -23.27 15.62 20.48
N VAL A 321 -23.05 14.87 19.39
CA VAL A 321 -24.08 14.54 18.40
C VAL A 321 -24.76 13.19 18.67
N MET A 322 -23.99 12.19 19.09
CA MET A 322 -24.43 10.81 19.34
C MET A 322 -23.69 10.23 20.57
N PRO A 323 -24.12 10.58 21.80
CA PRO A 323 -23.50 10.09 23.03
C PRO A 323 -23.47 8.55 23.13
N ASP A 324 -24.46 7.88 22.54
CA ASP A 324 -24.63 6.43 22.58
C ASP A 324 -23.77 5.67 21.55
N SER A 325 -22.92 6.39 20.79
CA SER A 325 -22.03 5.78 19.79
C SER A 325 -21.14 4.68 20.42
N PRO A 326 -21.10 3.46 19.83
CA PRO A 326 -20.21 2.39 20.28
C PRO A 326 -18.74 2.69 19.93
N LEU A 327 -18.48 3.61 19.00
CA LEU A 327 -17.15 3.97 18.54
C LEU A 327 -16.41 4.77 19.62
N LYS A 328 -15.21 4.32 20.01
CA LYS A 328 -14.36 4.98 21.02
C LYS A 328 -13.08 5.53 20.43
N GLY A 329 -12.72 6.76 20.76
CA GLY A 329 -11.63 7.51 20.15
C GLY A 329 -11.89 7.87 18.68
N SER A 330 -10.81 8.15 17.97
CA SER A 330 -10.82 8.39 16.51
C SER A 330 -10.99 7.07 15.75
N ALA A 331 -11.83 7.07 14.71
CA ALA A 331 -11.93 5.97 13.74
C ALA A 331 -10.59 5.79 13.02
N ASN A 332 -10.22 4.54 12.76
CA ASN A 332 -9.04 4.20 11.98
C ASN A 332 -9.40 3.54 10.65
N LEU A 333 -10.65 3.13 10.43
CA LEU A 333 -11.15 2.64 9.14
C LEU A 333 -12.33 3.48 8.70
N LEU A 334 -12.15 4.23 7.62
CA LEU A 334 -13.15 5.09 7.02
C LEU A 334 -13.72 4.41 5.77
N VAL A 335 -15.00 4.07 5.83
CA VAL A 335 -15.73 3.45 4.72
C VAL A 335 -16.54 4.51 4.00
N MET A 336 -16.25 4.70 2.73
CA MET A 336 -16.79 5.77 1.91
C MET A 336 -18.03 5.29 1.14
N PRO A 337 -19.00 6.18 0.85
CA PRO A 337 -20.24 5.77 0.21
C PRO A 337 -20.09 5.45 -1.28
N ASN A 338 -19.04 5.95 -1.93
CA ASN A 338 -18.75 5.72 -3.34
C ASN A 338 -17.28 6.04 -3.67
N LEU A 339 -16.88 5.75 -4.90
CA LEU A 339 -15.51 5.94 -5.38
C LEU A 339 -15.08 7.40 -5.43
N GLU A 340 -15.98 8.32 -5.76
CA GLU A 340 -15.67 9.75 -5.83
C GLU A 340 -15.31 10.30 -4.45
N ALA A 341 -16.15 10.04 -3.45
CA ALA A 341 -15.90 10.41 -2.06
C ALA A 341 -14.58 9.81 -1.56
N ALA A 342 -14.33 8.54 -1.88
CA ALA A 342 -13.10 7.87 -1.48
C ALA A 342 -11.85 8.45 -2.14
N ARG A 343 -11.86 8.65 -3.47
CA ARG A 343 -10.70 9.15 -4.22
C ARG A 343 -10.40 10.61 -3.90
N ILE A 344 -11.43 11.46 -3.80
CA ILE A 344 -11.24 12.86 -3.45
C ILE A 344 -10.65 12.96 -2.04
N SER A 345 -11.25 12.28 -1.06
CA SER A 345 -10.77 12.30 0.33
C SER A 345 -9.34 11.77 0.47
N TYR A 346 -9.04 10.62 -0.15
CA TYR A 346 -7.69 10.04 -0.12
C TYR A 346 -6.64 10.99 -0.72
N ASN A 347 -6.92 11.59 -1.88
CA ASN A 347 -5.97 12.49 -2.52
C ASN A 347 -5.79 13.81 -1.74
N LEU A 348 -6.87 14.36 -1.16
CA LEU A 348 -6.80 15.54 -0.31
C LEU A 348 -5.96 15.27 0.95
N LEU A 349 -6.25 14.19 1.68
CA LEU A 349 -5.49 13.81 2.88
C LEU A 349 -4.01 13.51 2.57
N ARG A 350 -3.74 12.83 1.46
CA ARG A 350 -2.36 12.57 1.01
C ARG A 350 -1.65 13.87 0.63
N GLY A 351 -2.33 14.77 -0.06
CA GLY A 351 -1.79 16.07 -0.49
C GLY A 351 -1.42 16.95 0.70
N THR A 352 -2.29 17.05 1.71
CA THR A 352 -2.05 17.85 2.91
C THR A 352 -0.95 17.25 3.79
N THR A 353 -0.86 15.93 3.89
CA THR A 353 0.21 15.25 4.64
C THR A 353 1.57 15.44 4.00
N THR A 354 1.64 15.45 2.66
CA THR A 354 2.89 15.67 1.91
C THR A 354 3.32 17.15 1.92
N ALA A 355 2.36 18.08 1.97
CA ALA A 355 2.63 19.52 1.93
C ALA A 355 3.33 20.05 3.19
N ILE A 356 3.11 19.43 4.37
CA ILE A 356 3.81 19.78 5.61
C ILE A 356 5.34 19.61 5.45
N THR A 357 5.79 18.74 4.54
CA THR A 357 7.21 18.51 4.24
C THR A 357 7.84 19.60 3.36
N ARG A 358 7.05 20.48 2.72
CA ARG A 358 7.57 21.52 1.81
C ARG A 358 7.53 22.95 2.37
N SER A 359 6.81 23.23 3.46
CA SER A 359 6.75 24.58 4.00
C SER A 359 7.77 24.79 5.13
N LYS A 360 9.02 25.09 4.76
CA LYS A 360 9.94 25.97 5.50
C LYS A 360 11.20 26.22 4.66
N SER A 361 11.05 27.09 3.67
CA SER A 361 12.14 27.88 3.09
C SER A 361 11.55 29.23 2.72
N SER A 362 11.55 30.13 3.71
CA SER A 362 11.38 31.57 3.57
C SER A 362 12.34 32.19 4.57
#